data_AF-A0A957CZV3-F1
#
_entry.id   AF-A0A957CZV3-F1
#
_cell.length_a   1.000
_cell.length_b   1.000
_cell.length_c   1.000
_cell.angle_alpha   90.00
_cell.angle_beta   90.00
_cell.angle_gamma   90.00
#
_symmetry.space_group_name_H-M   'P 1'
#
loop_
_entity.id
_entity.type
_entity.pdbx_description
1 polymer ?
#
loop_
_entity_poly.entity_id
_entity_poly.type
_entity_poly.pdbx_seq_one_letter_code
_entity_poly.pdbx_strand_id
1 'polypeptide(L)'
;MSFLTPLFLLLGLLAGPIILLYMLRLRRREVLVSSTLLWQKLLRDREANAPWQKLRRNLLLILQLIILAMLVLALARPFIPVPSVISGSVVVLLDGSASMLAADVEPNRFAAAKEEVTRLIGDLGGNSQMTIIKVGTTP
;
A
#
# COMPACT_ATOMS: atom_id res chain seq x y z
N MET A 1 -4.93 5.32 -4.37
CA MET A 1 -3.96 4.48 -3.64
C MET A 1 -3.07 5.43 -2.87
N SER A 2 -3.25 5.46 -1.55
CA SER A 2 -2.47 6.32 -0.66
C SER A 2 -1.59 5.45 0.22
N PHE A 3 -0.52 6.01 0.76
CA PHE A 3 0.41 5.31 1.63
C PHE A 3 0.38 5.95 3.01
N LEU A 4 0.32 5.14 4.06
CA LEU A 4 0.42 5.65 5.43
C LEU A 4 1.83 6.15 5.75
N THR A 5 2.84 5.50 5.16
CA THR A 5 4.25 5.74 5.47
C THR A 5 5.07 5.80 4.18
N PRO A 6 4.90 6.85 3.35
CA PRO A 6 5.48 6.92 2.01
C PRO A 6 7.01 6.92 1.98
N LEU A 7 7.66 7.31 3.08
CA LEU A 7 9.12 7.37 3.17
C LEU A 7 9.80 6.00 2.94
N PHE A 8 9.15 4.90 3.32
CA PHE A 8 9.71 3.55 3.14
C PHE A 8 9.85 3.14 1.67
N LEU A 9 9.19 3.83 0.73
CA LEU A 9 9.40 3.60 -0.71
C LEU A 9 10.86 3.86 -1.12
N LEU A 10 11.58 4.73 -0.39
CA LEU A 10 13.00 4.98 -0.62
C LEU A 10 13.87 3.73 -0.41
N LEU A 11 13.43 2.76 0.40
CA LEU A 11 14.16 1.49 0.54
C LEU A 11 14.23 0.70 -0.78
N GLY A 12 13.35 1.00 -1.75
CA GLY A 12 13.45 0.47 -3.10
C GLY A 12 14.77 0.81 -3.80
N LEU A 13 15.48 1.88 -3.38
CA LEU A 13 16.80 2.21 -3.91
C LEU A 13 17.82 1.10 -3.66
N LEU A 14 17.60 0.22 -2.67
CA LEU A 14 18.46 -0.93 -2.38
C LEU A 14 18.51 -1.95 -3.53
N ALA A 15 17.54 -1.92 -4.47
CA ALA A 15 17.60 -2.75 -5.67
C ALA A 15 18.86 -2.42 -6.52
N GLY A 16 19.26 -1.14 -6.58
CA GLY A 16 20.44 -0.68 -7.30
C GLY A 16 21.74 -1.37 -6.86
N PRO A 17 22.15 -1.28 -5.58
CA PRO A 17 23.35 -1.96 -5.09
C PRO A 17 23.24 -3.49 -5.19
N ILE A 18 22.06 -4.10 -4.99
CA ILE A 18 21.87 -5.55 -5.19
C ILE A 18 22.22 -5.95 -6.63
N ILE A 19 21.68 -5.24 -7.61
CA ILE A 19 21.95 -5.46 -9.03
C ILE A 19 23.43 -5.20 -9.34
N LEU A 20 24.00 -4.12 -8.81
CA LEU A 20 25.39 -3.74 -9.03
C LEU A 20 26.36 -4.80 -8.50
N LEU A 21 26.16 -5.27 -7.27
CA LEU A 21 26.96 -6.36 -6.68
C LEU A 21 26.85 -7.64 -7.50
N TYR A 22 25.67 -7.93 -8.06
CA TYR A 22 25.47 -9.09 -8.92
C TYR A 22 26.19 -8.96 -10.27
N MET A 23 26.26 -7.75 -10.82
CA MET A 23 26.96 -7.44 -12.07
C MET A 23 28.48 -7.46 -11.88
N LEU A 24 28.97 -6.94 -10.74
CA LEU A 24 30.39 -6.94 -10.35
C LEU A 24 30.91 -8.34 -10.00
N ARG A 25 30.03 -9.33 -9.76
CA ARG A 25 30.43 -10.69 -9.43
C ARG A 25 30.99 -11.43 -10.66
N LEU A 26 32.28 -11.23 -10.90
CA LEU A 26 33.02 -11.88 -11.97
C LEU A 26 33.28 -13.36 -11.63
N ARG A 27 32.34 -14.23 -11.99
CA ARG A 27 32.57 -15.69 -11.95
C ARG A 27 33.57 -16.08 -13.03
N ARG A 28 34.84 -16.24 -12.64
CA ARG A 28 35.85 -16.91 -13.46
C ARG A 28 35.49 -18.40 -13.49
N ARG A 29 35.08 -18.90 -14.66
CA ARG A 29 35.00 -20.35 -14.90
C ARG A 29 36.29 -20.72 -15.58
N GLU A 30 37.12 -21.50 -14.89
CA GLU A 30 38.27 -22.14 -15.50
C GLU A 30 37.74 -23.22 -16.45
N VAL A 31 38.03 -23.06 -17.74
CA VAL A 31 37.69 -24.02 -18.77
C VAL A 31 39.01 -24.44 -19.39
N LEU A 32 39.33 -25.74 -19.30
CA LEU A 32 40.48 -26.32 -20.00
C LEU A 32 40.18 -26.33 -21.49
N VAL A 33 41.00 -25.63 -22.27
CA VAL A 33 40.86 -25.55 -23.75
C VAL A 33 42.17 -25.97 -24.40
N SER A 34 42.06 -26.80 -25.45
CA SER A 34 43.19 -27.46 -26.13
C SER A 34 43.99 -26.56 -27.08
N SER A 35 43.55 -25.31 -27.33
CA SER A 35 44.24 -24.35 -28.20
C SER A 35 43.84 -22.90 -27.89
N THR A 36 44.82 -22.00 -27.78
CA THR A 36 44.65 -20.59 -27.39
C THR A 36 44.23 -19.67 -28.55
N LEU A 37 44.42 -20.08 -29.80
CA LEU A 37 44.23 -19.23 -31.00
C LEU A 37 42.76 -19.03 -31.42
N LEU A 38 41.91 -20.03 -31.25
CA LEU A 38 40.47 -19.96 -31.59
C LEU A 38 39.66 -19.09 -30.60
N TRP A 39 40.22 -18.80 -29.44
CA TRP A 39 39.51 -18.14 -28.35
C TRP A 39 39.49 -16.60 -28.49
N GLN A 40 40.55 -16.00 -29.05
CA GLN A 40 40.65 -14.55 -29.25
C GLN A 40 39.58 -13.98 -30.18
N LYS A 41 39.08 -14.75 -31.16
CA LYS A 41 37.98 -14.32 -32.05
C LYS A 41 36.60 -14.44 -31.41
N LEU A 42 36.38 -15.40 -30.51
CA LEU A 42 35.08 -15.64 -29.85
C LEU A 42 34.83 -14.70 -28.64
N LEU A 43 35.89 -14.16 -28.04
CA LEU A 43 35.79 -13.26 -26.89
C LEU A 43 35.24 -11.87 -27.26
N ARG A 44 35.53 -11.36 -28.47
CA ARG A 44 35.13 -10.00 -28.90
C ARG A 44 33.63 -9.80 -29.09
N ASP A 45 32.89 -10.83 -29.52
CA ASP A 45 31.45 -10.69 -29.80
C ASP A 45 30.56 -10.89 -28.56
N ARG A 46 31.12 -11.38 -27.45
CA ARG A 46 30.33 -11.75 -26.26
C ARG A 46 30.21 -10.64 -25.21
N GLU A 47 31.01 -9.59 -25.30
CA GLU A 47 31.19 -8.62 -24.20
C GLU A 47 30.04 -7.61 -24.06
N ALA A 48 29.33 -7.26 -25.14
CA ALA A 48 28.32 -6.19 -25.07
C ALA A 48 26.99 -6.60 -24.39
N ASN A 49 26.53 -7.84 -24.56
CA ASN A 49 25.22 -8.31 -24.04
C ASN A 49 25.32 -9.28 -22.85
N ALA A 50 26.52 -9.73 -22.48
CA ALA A 50 26.75 -10.64 -21.37
C ALA A 50 26.20 -10.16 -20.00
N PRO A 51 26.31 -8.87 -19.60
CA PRO A 51 25.87 -8.47 -18.26
C PRO A 51 24.34 -8.54 -18.12
N TRP A 52 23.59 -8.04 -19.11
CA TRP A 52 22.12 -8.08 -19.12
C TRP A 52 21.56 -9.49 -19.30
N GLN A 53 22.24 -10.35 -20.09
CA GLN A 53 21.86 -11.77 -20.20
C GLN A 53 22.06 -12.54 -18.88
N LYS A 54 23.12 -12.22 -18.12
CA LYS A 54 23.34 -12.80 -16.77
C LYS A 54 22.23 -12.42 -15.80
N LEU A 55 21.73 -11.19 -15.87
CA LEU A 55 20.64 -10.69 -15.04
C LEU A 55 19.34 -11.46 -15.29
N ARG A 56 18.97 -11.63 -16.57
CA ARG A 56 17.75 -12.36 -16.98
C ARG A 56 17.78 -13.84 -16.65
N ARG A 57 18.97 -14.47 -16.61
CA ARG A 57 19.11 -15.91 -16.35
C ARG A 57 19.24 -16.26 -14.87
N ASN A 58 19.17 -15.29 -13.96
CA ASN A 58 19.38 -15.53 -12.53
C ASN A 58 18.07 -15.47 -11.73
N LEU A 59 17.45 -16.64 -11.57
CA LEU A 59 16.22 -16.79 -10.79
C LEU A 59 16.37 -16.27 -9.35
N LEU A 60 17.56 -16.45 -8.74
CA LEU A 60 17.84 -16.02 -7.36
C LEU A 60 17.82 -14.49 -7.24
N LEU A 61 18.38 -13.77 -8.22
CA LEU A 61 18.35 -12.32 -8.23
C LEU A 61 16.91 -11.81 -8.36
N ILE A 62 16.13 -12.38 -9.30
CA ILE A 62 14.73 -11.99 -9.48
C ILE A 62 13.96 -12.21 -8.18
N LEU A 63 14.18 -13.33 -7.50
CA LEU A 63 13.54 -13.63 -6.23
C LEU A 63 13.93 -12.62 -5.13
N GLN A 64 15.20 -12.23 -5.04
CA GLN A 64 15.65 -11.20 -4.11
C GLN A 64 14.98 -9.84 -4.36
N LEU A 65 14.85 -9.43 -5.63
CA LEU A 65 14.18 -8.17 -5.98
C LEU A 65 12.68 -8.23 -5.68
N ILE A 66 12.02 -9.37 -5.90
CA ILE A 66 10.61 -9.56 -5.54
C ILE A 66 10.44 -9.49 -4.03
N ILE A 67 11.29 -10.16 -3.25
CA ILE A 67 11.25 -10.10 -1.78
C ILE A 67 11.46 -8.65 -1.30
N LEU A 68 12.45 -7.94 -1.85
CA LEU A 68 12.67 -6.54 -1.53
C LEU A 68 11.43 -5.69 -1.84
N ALA A 69 10.84 -5.85 -3.03
CA ALA A 69 9.64 -5.12 -3.41
C ALA A 69 8.46 -5.42 -2.46
N MET A 70 8.24 -6.68 -2.08
CA MET A 70 7.22 -7.06 -1.12
C MET A 70 7.46 -6.43 0.25
N LEU A 71 8.71 -6.42 0.75
CA LEU A 71 9.07 -5.78 2.01
C LEU A 71 8.83 -4.26 1.98
N VAL A 72 9.26 -3.60 0.90
CA VAL A 72 9.05 -2.16 0.70
C VAL A 72 7.56 -1.84 0.70
N LEU A 73 6.74 -2.61 -0.03
CA LEU A 73 5.29 -2.43 -0.05
C LEU A 73 4.64 -2.72 1.30
N ALA A 74 5.05 -3.78 2.00
CA ALA A 74 4.56 -4.10 3.34
C ALA A 74 4.83 -2.97 4.34
N LEU A 75 6.02 -2.35 4.27
CA LEU A 75 6.42 -1.23 5.12
C LEU A 75 5.79 0.11 4.72
N ALA A 76 5.57 0.34 3.41
CA ALA A 76 4.91 1.54 2.90
C ALA A 76 3.40 1.56 3.21
N ARG A 77 2.82 0.39 3.54
CA ARG A 77 1.41 0.20 3.92
C ARG A 77 0.45 0.89 2.93
N PRO A 78 0.38 0.41 1.67
CA PRO A 78 -0.59 0.90 0.71
C PRO A 78 -2.00 0.63 1.24
N PHE A 79 -2.86 1.63 1.16
CA PHE A 79 -4.27 1.48 1.48
C PHE A 79 -5.14 2.06 0.38
N ILE A 80 -6.32 1.47 0.28
CA ILE A 80 -7.41 1.97 -0.56
C ILE A 80 -8.38 2.63 0.42
N PRO A 81 -8.63 3.95 0.29
CA PRO A 81 -9.72 4.57 1.02
C PRO A 81 -11.02 3.95 0.50
N VAL A 82 -11.63 3.10 1.30
CA VAL A 82 -12.96 2.55 1.04
C VAL A 82 -13.93 3.41 1.84
N PRO A 83 -15.03 3.92 1.24
CA PRO A 83 -16.10 4.53 2.02
C PRO A 83 -16.49 3.57 3.13
N SER A 84 -16.39 4.01 4.38
CA SER A 84 -16.75 3.18 5.53
C SER A 84 -18.26 3.02 5.53
N VAL A 85 -18.76 1.95 4.93
CA VAL A 85 -20.16 1.55 5.05
C VAL A 85 -20.37 1.13 6.49
N ILE A 86 -21.12 1.94 7.24
CA ILE A 86 -21.42 1.60 8.63
C ILE A 86 -22.23 0.32 8.59
N SER A 87 -21.64 -0.76 9.11
CA SER A 87 -22.17 -2.11 9.03
C SER A 87 -22.38 -2.67 10.43
N GLY A 88 -23.52 -3.32 10.65
CA GLY A 88 -23.91 -3.89 11.94
C GLY A 88 -25.00 -3.09 12.65
N SER A 89 -25.03 -3.19 13.98
CA SER A 89 -26.00 -2.49 14.83
C SER A 89 -25.41 -1.19 15.36
N VAL A 90 -25.93 -0.07 14.90
CA VAL A 90 -25.51 1.28 15.29
C VAL A 90 -26.53 1.86 16.25
N VAL A 91 -26.10 2.27 17.43
CA VAL A 91 -26.96 2.98 18.39
C VAL A 91 -26.58 4.45 18.39
N VAL A 92 -27.53 5.30 18.02
CA VAL A 92 -27.39 6.75 18.03
C VAL A 92 -28.20 7.30 19.20
N LEU A 93 -27.53 8.04 20.08
CA LEU A 93 -28.15 8.76 21.19
C LEU A 93 -28.27 10.23 20.80
N LEU A 94 -29.50 10.69 20.57
CA LEU A 94 -29.79 12.07 20.21
C LEU A 94 -30.23 12.84 21.46
N ASP A 95 -29.40 13.78 21.91
CA ASP A 95 -29.80 14.65 23.02
C ASP A 95 -30.99 15.54 22.62
N GLY A 96 -32.06 15.46 23.39
CA GLY A 96 -33.28 16.24 23.27
C GLY A 96 -33.45 17.28 24.37
N SER A 97 -32.37 17.61 25.09
CA SER A 97 -32.34 18.68 26.10
C SER A 97 -32.68 20.05 25.52
N ALA A 98 -33.16 20.98 26.37
CA ALA A 98 -33.47 22.34 25.94
C ALA A 98 -32.25 23.09 25.36
N SER A 99 -31.03 22.76 25.80
CA SER A 99 -29.79 23.30 25.24
C SER A 99 -29.56 22.97 23.76
N MET A 100 -30.20 21.92 23.24
CA MET A 100 -30.08 21.55 21.84
C MET A 100 -30.90 22.46 20.90
N LEU A 101 -31.76 23.32 21.45
CA LEU A 101 -32.45 24.37 20.70
C LEU A 101 -31.60 25.65 20.54
N ALA A 102 -30.36 25.66 21.03
CA ALA A 102 -29.44 26.78 20.81
C ALA A 102 -29.15 26.97 19.32
N ALA A 103 -29.10 28.25 18.89
CA ALA A 103 -28.89 28.70 17.51
C ALA A 103 -27.44 29.12 17.24
N ASP A 104 -26.47 28.60 17.99
CA ASP A 104 -25.04 28.78 17.71
C ASP A 104 -24.56 28.00 16.48
N VAL A 105 -25.38 27.06 16.01
CA VAL A 105 -25.28 26.40 14.71
C VAL A 105 -26.62 26.60 14.00
N GLU A 106 -26.60 27.05 12.75
CA GLU A 106 -27.81 27.22 11.95
C GLU A 106 -28.43 25.86 11.58
N PRO A 107 -29.76 25.67 11.68
CA PRO A 107 -30.74 26.55 12.33
C PRO A 107 -30.84 26.35 13.85
N ASN A 108 -30.43 25.18 14.36
CA ASN A 108 -30.12 24.92 15.78
C ASN A 108 -29.31 23.63 15.89
N ARG A 109 -28.66 23.40 17.05
CA ARG A 109 -27.86 22.18 17.30
C ARG A 109 -28.65 20.89 17.05
N PHE A 110 -29.93 20.85 17.42
CA PHE A 110 -30.78 19.67 17.22
C PHE A 110 -31.02 19.36 15.74
N ALA A 111 -31.28 20.38 14.92
CA ALA A 111 -31.45 20.25 13.49
C ALA A 111 -30.16 19.78 12.81
N ALA A 112 -29.02 20.37 13.19
CA ALA A 112 -27.70 19.93 12.70
C ALA A 112 -27.43 18.46 13.06
N ALA A 113 -27.74 18.05 14.31
CA ALA A 113 -27.61 16.65 14.72
C ALA A 113 -28.54 15.72 13.92
N LYS A 114 -29.77 16.13 13.64
CA LYS A 114 -30.70 15.35 12.80
C LYS A 114 -30.19 15.19 11.37
N GLU A 115 -29.60 16.23 10.79
CA GLU A 115 -28.99 16.17 9.45
C GLU A 115 -27.83 15.18 9.42
N GLU A 116 -26.95 15.22 10.43
CA GLU A 116 -25.84 14.28 10.56
C GLU A 116 -26.33 12.83 10.66
N VAL A 117 -27.34 12.57 11.49
CA VAL A 117 -27.93 11.23 11.59
C VAL A 117 -28.55 10.77 10.27
N THR A 118 -29.18 11.69 9.53
CA THR A 118 -29.74 11.36 8.20
C THR A 118 -28.64 10.99 7.21
N ARG A 119 -27.49 11.67 7.26
CA ARG A 119 -26.31 11.32 6.46
C ARG A 119 -25.79 9.92 6.83
N LEU A 120 -25.65 9.64 8.12
CA LEU A 120 -25.23 8.32 8.61
C LEU A 120 -26.19 7.20 8.16
N ILE A 121 -27.50 7.47 8.10
CA ILE A 121 -28.49 6.51 7.58
C ILE A 121 -28.25 6.24 6.09
N GLY A 122 -27.94 7.27 5.31
CA GLY A 122 -27.59 7.13 3.88
C GLY A 122 -26.35 6.26 3.65
N ASP A 123 -25.41 6.26 4.59
CA ASP A 123 -24.16 5.50 4.54
C ASP A 123 -24.28 4.08 5.15
N LEU A 124 -25.46 3.67 5.65
CA LEU A 124 -25.68 2.34 6.21
C LEU A 124 -25.69 1.28 5.10
N GLY A 125 -25.00 0.16 5.35
CA GLY A 125 -25.05 -1.00 4.46
C GLY A 125 -26.41 -1.70 4.50
N GLY A 126 -26.82 -2.38 3.42
CA GLY A 126 -28.15 -2.98 3.27
C GLY A 126 -28.55 -4.06 4.31
N ASN A 127 -27.61 -4.55 5.14
CA ASN A 127 -27.89 -5.48 6.24
C ASN A 127 -27.65 -4.84 7.63
N SER A 128 -27.61 -3.51 7.70
CA SER A 128 -27.32 -2.77 8.92
C SER A 128 -28.60 -2.32 9.59
N GLN A 129 -28.56 -2.21 10.92
CA GLN A 129 -29.68 -1.71 11.71
C GLN A 129 -29.21 -0.51 12.51
N MET A 130 -29.97 0.57 12.47
CA MET A 130 -29.73 1.75 13.29
C MET A 130 -30.87 1.92 14.29
N THR A 131 -30.53 1.99 15.57
CA THR A 131 -31.45 2.34 16.65
C THR A 131 -31.19 3.78 17.06
N ILE A 132 -32.23 4.61 16.98
CA ILE A 132 -32.16 6.01 17.40
C ILE A 132 -32.88 6.14 18.73
N ILE A 133 -32.17 6.64 19.74
CA ILE A 133 -32.69 6.86 21.08
C ILE A 133 -32.64 8.35 21.35
N LYS A 134 -33.80 8.98 21.58
CA LYS A 134 -33.84 10.34 22.09
C LYS A 134 -33.53 10.31 23.58
N VAL A 135 -32.51 11.07 23.99
CA VAL A 135 -32.13 11.24 25.39
C VAL A 135 -32.80 12.50 25.91
N GLY A 136 -33.45 12.43 27.07
CA GLY A 136 -34.13 13.56 27.69
C GLY A 136 -34.23 13.39 29.19
N THR A 137 -34.70 14.44 29.87
CA THR A 137 -34.92 14.43 31.32
C THR A 137 -36.13 13.59 31.74
N THR A 138 -36.99 13.23 30.78
CA THR A 138 -38.16 12.36 30.95
C THR A 138 -38.11 11.22 29.94
N PRO A 139 -38.46 9.98 30.33
CA PRO A 139 -38.47 8.82 29.43
C PRO A 139 -39.46 8.95 28.28
#